data_AF-A0AAX7TX86-F1
#
_entry.id   AF-A0AAX7TX86-F1
#
_cell.length_a   1.000
_cell.length_b   1.000
_cell.length_c   1.000
_cell.angle_alpha   90.00
_cell.angle_beta   90.00
_cell.angle_gamma   90.00
#
_symmetry.space_group_name_H-M   'P 1'
#
loop_
_entity.id
_entity.type
_entity.pdbx_description
1 polymer ?
#
loop_
_entity_poly.entity_id
_entity_poly.type
_entity_poly.pdbx_seq_one_letter_code
_entity_poly.pdbx_strand_id
1 'polypeptide(L)'
;MSNTGHSVKCHDLTTIWDKAQQTCIPCAKTPIKPGHEITPNCGFDDDGGRHEAPTKPCKTNTFNNGSSFHCTLCSLCPFQTERPCNTTADTVCGKVPVTQRIPTTDFPVTTLAYQGPNLTPTSPPSRSHNVSRAAWAVPLAILISIVLVALSAYVFGLKRKRGADILSAPLQTVLDNLDVLEELVILLDPESHVRKSTKHLASHCAFPSTWITYTYSMKDSKSPLKAVLEGVTCKNPDWTVGHLAKLLKQMERNDAIAALAKLKTNKTEV
;
A
#
# COMPACT_ATOMS: atom_id res chain seq x y z
N MET A 1 15.97 -5.63 23.88
CA MET A 1 15.84 -4.90 25.15
C MET A 1 14.70 -3.91 24.97
N SER A 2 13.55 -4.17 25.59
CA SER A 2 12.44 -3.20 25.62
C SER A 2 12.95 -1.92 26.26
N ASN A 3 12.68 -0.78 25.62
CA ASN A 3 13.13 0.53 26.09
C ASN A 3 12.21 0.97 27.24
N THR A 4 12.32 0.30 28.39
CA THR A 4 11.63 0.70 29.61
C THR A 4 12.30 1.95 30.16
N GLY A 5 11.52 2.98 30.50
CA GLY A 5 12.04 4.19 31.13
C GLY A 5 12.68 3.92 32.48
N HIS A 6 13.53 4.84 32.93
CA HIS A 6 14.21 4.76 34.24
C HIS A 6 13.41 5.42 35.36
N SER A 7 12.40 6.22 35.02
CA SER A 7 11.55 6.94 35.96
C SER A 7 10.15 6.33 36.01
N VAL A 8 9.64 6.09 37.23
CA VAL A 8 8.25 5.67 37.47
C VAL A 8 7.33 6.90 37.51
N LYS A 9 7.85 8.07 37.90
CA LYS A 9 7.09 9.32 37.98
C LYS A 9 6.96 10.05 36.65
N CYS A 10 8.01 10.01 35.83
CA CYS A 10 8.07 10.68 34.53
C CYS A 10 7.99 9.65 33.40
N HIS A 11 6.75 9.39 32.96
CA HIS A 11 6.48 8.45 31.87
C HIS A 11 6.94 8.96 30.50
N ASP A 12 7.02 10.29 30.31
CA ASP A 12 7.64 10.87 29.13
C ASP A 12 9.16 10.66 29.22
N LEU A 13 9.68 9.80 28.35
CA LEU A 13 11.10 9.45 28.29
C LEU A 13 12.01 10.64 27.94
N THR A 14 11.44 11.75 27.50
CA THR A 14 12.16 13.00 27.24
C THR A 14 12.26 13.93 28.45
N THR A 15 11.74 13.48 29.60
CA THR A 15 11.70 14.23 30.86
C THR A 15 12.36 13.48 32.02
N ILE A 16 12.83 14.24 33.01
CA ILE A 16 13.44 13.74 34.24
C ILE A 16 12.69 14.29 35.45
N TRP A 17 12.61 13.49 36.52
CA TRP A 17 11.98 13.90 37.77
C TRP A 17 12.86 14.90 38.53
N ASP A 18 12.34 16.12 38.74
CA ASP A 18 12.96 17.10 39.62
C ASP A 18 12.41 16.98 41.04
N LYS A 19 13.26 16.51 41.98
CA LYS A 19 12.87 16.32 43.39
C LYS A 19 12.55 17.62 44.11
N ALA A 20 13.17 18.74 43.74
CA ALA A 20 12.98 20.00 44.43
C ALA A 20 11.61 20.63 44.10
N GLN A 21 11.21 20.57 42.83
CA GLN A 21 9.97 21.13 42.32
C GLN A 21 8.83 20.10 42.28
N GLN A 22 9.13 18.83 42.57
CA GLN A 22 8.17 17.71 42.48
C GLN A 22 7.47 17.66 41.12
N THR A 23 8.24 17.82 40.03
CA THR A 23 7.69 17.87 38.67
C THR A 23 8.64 17.25 37.65
N CYS A 24 8.11 16.84 36.49
CA CYS A 24 8.91 16.34 35.38
C CYS A 24 9.39 17.51 34.52
N ILE A 25 10.71 17.64 34.36
CA ILE A 25 11.33 18.70 33.54
C ILE A 25 11.99 18.10 32.29
N PRO A 26 12.09 18.85 31.17
CA PRO A 26 12.74 18.35 29.96
C PRO A 26 14.22 18.02 30.15
N CYS A 27 14.66 16.90 29.58
CA CYS A 27 16.03 16.41 29.66
C CYS A 27 17.09 17.38 29.13
N ALA A 28 16.77 18.03 28.02
CA ALA A 28 17.66 18.97 27.36
C ALA A 28 16.84 20.06 26.70
N LYS A 29 17.43 21.24 26.56
CA LYS A 29 16.91 22.28 25.66
C LYS A 29 17.47 22.04 24.27
N THR A 30 16.63 22.14 23.24
CA THR A 30 17.08 22.04 21.86
C THR A 30 17.96 23.24 21.49
N PRO A 31 18.97 23.07 20.61
CA PRO A 31 19.32 21.83 19.91
C PRO A 31 20.17 20.87 20.77
N ILE A 32 19.94 19.57 20.64
CA ILE A 32 20.84 18.56 21.23
C ILE A 32 22.05 18.33 20.33
N LYS A 33 23.09 17.68 20.85
CA LYS A 33 24.31 17.37 20.09
C LYS A 33 23.97 16.59 18.81
N PRO A 34 24.33 17.07 17.60
CA PRO A 34 24.09 16.34 16.37
C PRO A 34 24.69 14.91 16.41
N GLY A 35 24.02 13.98 15.76
CA GLY A 35 24.38 12.57 15.76
C GLY A 35 24.11 11.82 17.06
N HIS A 36 23.34 12.41 17.96
CA HIS A 36 22.95 11.77 19.21
C HIS A 36 21.43 11.84 19.39
N GLU A 37 20.91 10.94 20.21
CA GLU A 37 19.57 10.98 20.79
C GLU A 37 19.67 10.99 22.31
N ILE A 38 18.64 11.48 22.97
CA ILE A 38 18.55 11.36 24.43
C ILE A 38 18.29 9.90 24.81
N THR A 39 18.83 9.50 25.95
CA THR A 39 18.47 8.24 26.60
C THR A 39 17.16 8.41 27.38
N PRO A 40 16.42 7.33 27.66
CA PRO A 40 15.21 7.40 28.46
C PRO A 40 15.45 8.15 29.77
N ASN A 41 14.61 9.13 30.08
CA ASN A 41 14.72 9.98 31.26
C ASN A 41 16.13 10.58 31.47
N CYS A 42 16.85 10.84 30.36
CA CYS A 42 18.24 11.31 30.33
C CYS A 42 19.21 10.45 31.18
N GLY A 43 18.88 9.17 31.29
CA GLY A 43 19.68 8.18 32.01
C GLY A 43 19.52 8.23 33.52
N PHE A 44 18.48 8.88 34.05
CA PHE A 44 18.26 9.02 35.49
C PHE A 44 16.96 8.36 35.97
N ASP A 45 17.01 7.82 37.18
CA ASP A 45 15.82 7.37 37.91
C ASP A 45 15.19 8.48 38.77
N ASP A 46 14.07 8.15 39.41
CA ASP A 46 13.34 9.06 40.32
C ASP A 46 14.16 9.48 41.54
N ASP A 47 15.22 8.75 41.85
CA ASP A 47 16.10 8.99 42.98
C ASP A 47 17.28 9.90 42.67
N GLY A 48 17.50 10.22 41.39
CA GLY A 48 18.66 10.97 40.90
C GLY A 48 19.86 10.07 40.62
N GLY A 49 19.71 8.75 40.71
CA GLY A 49 20.70 7.77 40.31
C GLY A 49 20.86 7.74 38.79
N ARG A 50 22.11 7.63 38.32
CA ARG A 50 22.44 7.57 36.89
C ARG A 50 22.63 6.13 36.44
N HIS A 51 21.83 5.70 35.45
CA HIS A 51 21.90 4.39 34.80
C HIS A 51 22.69 4.42 33.50
N GLU A 52 22.65 5.55 32.77
CA GLU A 52 23.40 5.73 31.52
C GLU A 52 23.71 7.21 31.24
N ALA A 53 24.50 7.46 30.19
CA ALA A 53 24.76 8.82 29.73
C ALA A 53 23.46 9.49 29.26
N PRO A 54 23.29 10.82 29.37
CA PRO A 54 22.05 11.49 28.97
C PRO A 54 21.72 11.41 27.48
N THR A 55 22.75 11.16 26.67
CA THR A 55 22.62 10.98 25.23
C THR A 55 23.47 9.81 24.78
N LYS A 56 23.07 9.20 23.66
CA LYS A 56 23.79 8.13 22.99
C LYS A 56 23.88 8.41 21.48
N PRO A 57 24.91 7.91 20.79
CA PRO A 57 25.05 8.14 19.35
C PRO A 57 23.91 7.49 18.57
N CYS A 58 23.57 8.11 17.43
CA CYS A 58 22.65 7.52 16.47
C CYS A 58 23.16 6.16 15.99
N LYS A 59 22.23 5.24 15.77
CA LYS A 59 22.52 3.90 15.23
C LYS A 59 22.78 3.98 13.73
N THR A 60 23.28 2.87 13.18
CA THR A 60 23.44 2.72 11.73
C THR A 60 22.09 2.97 11.02
N ASN A 61 22.12 3.67 9.90
CA ASN A 61 20.94 4.09 9.12
C ASN A 61 19.97 5.03 9.86
N THR A 62 20.40 5.71 10.92
CA THR A 62 19.66 6.83 11.52
C THR A 62 20.51 8.09 11.62
N PHE A 63 19.85 9.24 11.65
CA PHE A 63 20.49 10.55 11.77
C PHE A 63 19.76 11.45 12.75
N ASN A 64 20.48 12.44 13.29
CA ASN A 64 19.90 13.56 13.99
C ASN A 64 20.76 14.80 13.76
N ASN A 65 20.17 15.85 13.17
CA ASN A 65 20.86 17.13 12.97
C ASN A 65 20.88 18.02 14.23
N GLY A 66 20.33 17.52 15.35
CA GLY A 66 20.21 18.23 16.63
C GLY A 66 18.84 18.88 16.85
N SER A 67 17.92 18.82 15.89
CA SER A 67 16.59 19.45 16.00
C SER A 67 15.57 18.63 16.80
N SER A 68 15.81 17.33 16.98
CA SER A 68 14.93 16.39 17.65
C SER A 68 15.63 15.73 18.84
N PHE A 69 14.87 15.22 19.81
CA PHE A 69 15.40 14.41 20.90
C PHE A 69 15.81 12.99 20.48
N HIS A 70 15.28 12.50 19.35
CA HIS A 70 15.49 11.13 18.88
C HIS A 70 16.11 11.09 17.49
N CYS A 71 16.89 10.05 17.22
CA CYS A 71 17.43 9.81 15.89
C CYS A 71 16.32 9.32 14.96
N THR A 72 16.26 9.92 13.78
CA THR A 72 15.30 9.61 12.72
C THR A 72 15.92 8.65 11.73
N LEU A 73 15.11 7.76 11.15
CA LEU A 73 15.58 6.88 10.09
C LEU A 73 15.98 7.69 8.86
N CYS A 74 17.08 7.30 8.22
CA CYS A 74 17.50 7.93 6.96
C CYS A 74 16.45 7.72 5.85
N SER A 75 16.21 8.77 5.07
CA SER A 75 15.43 8.72 3.84
C SER A 75 16.10 7.84 2.79
N LEU A 76 15.30 7.13 2.00
CA LEU A 76 15.76 6.34 0.86
C LEU A 76 15.47 7.09 -0.43
N CYS A 77 16.47 7.17 -1.31
CA CYS A 77 16.30 7.87 -2.59
C CYS A 77 15.73 6.93 -3.66
N PRO A 78 14.70 7.35 -4.42
CA PRO A 78 14.10 6.52 -5.47
C PRO A 78 15.00 6.28 -6.68
N PHE A 79 15.92 7.22 -6.96
CA PHE A 79 16.76 7.18 -8.16
C PHE A 79 18.24 7.27 -7.81
N GLN A 80 18.70 8.47 -7.46
CA GLN A 80 20.10 8.76 -7.21
C GLN A 80 20.25 9.40 -5.83
N THR A 81 21.25 8.92 -5.10
CA THR A 81 21.72 9.55 -3.87
C THR A 81 22.84 10.51 -4.22
N GLU A 82 22.64 11.80 -3.95
CA GLU A 82 23.70 12.82 -4.10
C GLU A 82 24.64 12.80 -2.90
N ARG A 83 24.06 12.75 -1.68
CA ARG A 83 24.84 12.61 -0.45
C ARG A 83 24.27 11.48 0.39
N PRO A 84 25.09 10.50 0.77
CA PRO A 84 24.64 9.42 1.63
C PRO A 84 24.31 9.96 3.02
N CYS A 85 23.37 9.29 3.69
CA CYS A 85 23.06 9.56 5.09
C CYS A 85 24.30 9.38 5.97
N ASN A 86 24.39 10.18 7.04
CA ASN A 86 25.32 9.95 8.13
C ASN A 86 24.61 10.22 9.47
N THR A 87 25.30 10.02 10.59
CA THR A 87 24.67 10.19 11.91
C THR A 87 24.13 11.60 12.15
N THR A 88 24.63 12.63 11.47
CA THR A 88 24.25 14.03 11.67
C THR A 88 23.32 14.61 10.62
N ALA A 89 23.12 13.93 9.49
CA ALA A 89 22.37 14.46 8.36
C ALA A 89 21.71 13.34 7.55
N ASP A 90 20.51 13.63 7.04
CA ASP A 90 19.77 12.71 6.19
C ASP A 90 20.44 12.49 4.83
N THR A 91 19.97 11.47 4.11
CA THR A 91 20.25 11.26 2.69
C THR A 91 19.75 12.45 1.88
N VAL A 92 20.58 12.97 0.97
CA VAL A 92 20.17 13.96 -0.02
C VAL A 92 19.92 13.25 -1.34
N CYS A 93 18.70 13.36 -1.85
CA CYS A 93 18.30 12.72 -3.10
C CYS A 93 18.49 13.66 -4.29
N GLY A 94 19.01 13.08 -5.38
CA GLY A 94 19.17 13.78 -6.64
C GLY A 94 17.85 14.12 -7.29
N LYS A 95 17.84 15.22 -8.03
CA LYS A 95 16.71 15.59 -8.87
C LYS A 95 16.59 14.58 -10.02
N VAL A 96 15.35 14.25 -10.37
CA VAL A 96 15.05 13.36 -11.51
C VAL A 96 15.67 13.98 -12.78
N PRO A 97 16.36 13.20 -13.64
CA PRO A 97 16.75 13.69 -14.96
C PRO A 97 15.50 14.13 -15.73
N VAL A 98 15.42 15.41 -16.06
CA VAL A 98 14.36 15.93 -16.94
C VAL A 98 14.68 15.47 -18.36
N THR A 99 14.34 14.23 -18.69
CA THR A 99 14.34 13.78 -20.07
C THR A 99 13.07 12.99 -20.33
N GLN A 100 11.99 13.76 -20.46
CA GLN A 100 10.78 13.57 -21.27
C GLN A 100 9.60 14.18 -20.52
N ARG A 101 9.34 15.47 -20.80
CA ARG A 101 8.01 16.03 -20.57
C ARG A 101 7.06 15.32 -21.53
N ILE A 102 6.21 14.44 -21.01
CA ILE A 102 5.00 14.04 -21.72
C ILE A 102 4.08 15.28 -21.73
N PRO A 103 3.49 15.68 -22.88
CA PRO A 103 2.55 16.79 -22.91
C PRO A 103 1.29 16.41 -22.13
N THR A 104 0.97 17.16 -21.07
CA THR A 104 -0.32 17.09 -20.38
C THR A 104 -1.39 17.59 -21.34
N THR A 105 -2.25 16.69 -21.83
CA THR A 105 -3.49 17.05 -22.52
C THR A 105 -4.55 17.30 -21.45
N ASP A 106 -4.96 18.56 -21.28
CA ASP A 106 -6.16 18.93 -20.54
C ASP A 106 -7.38 18.35 -21.28
N PHE A 107 -8.09 17.42 -20.64
CA PHE A 107 -9.40 16.99 -21.10
C PHE A 107 -10.48 17.85 -20.41
N PRO A 108 -11.38 18.51 -21.16
CA PRO A 108 -12.53 19.17 -20.56
C PRO A 108 -13.55 18.13 -20.07
N VAL A 109 -14.03 18.34 -18.84
CA VAL A 109 -15.11 17.58 -18.21
C VAL A 109 -16.45 18.00 -18.83
N THR A 110 -17.10 17.08 -19.55
CA THR A 110 -18.48 17.26 -20.02
C THR A 110 -19.45 16.57 -19.05
N THR A 111 -20.18 17.36 -18.26
CA THR A 111 -21.30 16.92 -17.42
C THR A 111 -22.54 16.65 -18.27
N LEU A 112 -23.03 15.41 -18.28
CA LEU A 112 -24.31 15.05 -18.89
C LEU A 112 -25.37 14.87 -17.79
N ALA A 113 -26.35 15.77 -17.78
CA ALA A 113 -27.53 15.71 -16.92
C ALA A 113 -28.47 14.59 -17.42
N TYR A 114 -28.83 13.67 -16.52
CA TYR A 114 -29.78 12.60 -16.78
C TYR A 114 -31.14 12.99 -16.20
N GLN A 115 -32.10 13.33 -17.06
CA GLN A 115 -33.52 13.38 -16.73
C GLN A 115 -34.14 12.05 -17.19
N GLY A 116 -34.69 11.28 -16.25
CA GLY A 116 -35.48 10.10 -16.57
C GLY A 116 -36.89 10.47 -17.06
N PRO A 117 -37.57 9.55 -17.76
CA PRO A 117 -39.02 9.62 -17.84
C PRO A 117 -39.71 8.40 -17.23
N ASN A 118 -40.89 8.72 -16.72
CA ASN A 118 -41.85 7.90 -16.02
C ASN A 118 -42.63 6.97 -16.99
N LEU A 119 -43.09 5.84 -16.48
CA LEU A 119 -43.95 4.88 -17.19
C LEU A 119 -45.41 5.33 -17.13
N THR A 120 -46.16 5.14 -18.24
CA THR A 120 -47.57 4.73 -18.19
C THR A 120 -48.03 4.08 -19.52
N PRO A 121 -49.01 3.15 -19.47
CA PRO A 121 -49.36 2.27 -20.58
C PRO A 121 -50.68 2.65 -21.27
N THR A 122 -50.79 2.37 -22.59
CA THR A 122 -52.09 2.32 -23.28
C THR A 122 -52.05 1.25 -24.38
N SER A 123 -53.05 0.36 -24.36
CA SER A 123 -53.28 -0.75 -25.29
C SER A 123 -54.25 -0.35 -26.44
N PRO A 124 -54.71 -1.25 -27.33
CA PRO A 124 -54.46 -1.23 -28.79
C PRO A 124 -55.73 -0.93 -29.63
N PRO A 125 -55.73 -1.02 -30.98
CA PRO A 125 -56.00 -2.32 -31.63
C PRO A 125 -55.36 -2.58 -33.03
N SER A 126 -55.26 -3.89 -33.32
CA SER A 126 -55.25 -4.63 -34.59
C SER A 126 -55.01 -3.96 -35.97
N ARG A 127 -54.05 -4.50 -36.74
CA ARG A 127 -54.35 -5.15 -38.04
C ARG A 127 -53.24 -6.05 -38.56
N SER A 128 -53.71 -7.14 -39.14
CA SER A 128 -53.05 -8.24 -39.84
C SER A 128 -52.23 -7.81 -41.05
N HIS A 129 -51.07 -8.43 -41.27
CA HIS A 129 -50.65 -8.94 -42.58
C HIS A 129 -49.71 -10.15 -42.38
N ASN A 130 -50.23 -11.33 -42.68
CA ASN A 130 -49.45 -12.53 -42.95
C ASN A 130 -48.96 -12.46 -44.40
N VAL A 131 -47.64 -12.48 -44.64
CA VAL A 131 -47.05 -13.05 -45.85
C VAL A 131 -45.70 -13.70 -45.50
N SER A 132 -45.66 -15.01 -45.68
CA SER A 132 -44.51 -15.87 -46.01
C SER A 132 -43.36 -16.03 -45.00
N ARG A 133 -43.34 -17.23 -44.40
CA ARG A 133 -42.17 -17.90 -43.81
C ARG A 133 -40.94 -17.73 -44.71
N ALA A 134 -40.01 -16.89 -44.29
CA ALA A 134 -38.71 -16.74 -44.95
C ALA A 134 -37.83 -17.95 -44.64
N ALA A 135 -37.85 -18.95 -45.53
CA ALA A 135 -37.01 -20.15 -45.43
C ALA A 135 -35.49 -19.87 -45.59
N TRP A 136 -35.09 -18.61 -45.85
CA TRP A 136 -33.70 -18.14 -45.87
C TRP A 136 -33.20 -17.64 -44.52
N ALA A 137 -34.09 -17.44 -43.53
CA ALA A 137 -33.70 -16.97 -42.21
C ALA A 137 -32.95 -18.03 -41.40
N VAL A 138 -33.17 -19.32 -41.69
CA VAL A 138 -32.55 -20.42 -40.96
C VAL A 138 -31.04 -20.51 -41.23
N PRO A 139 -30.55 -20.51 -42.49
CA PRO A 139 -29.10 -20.47 -42.75
C PRO A 139 -28.41 -19.23 -42.14
N LEU A 140 -29.04 -18.06 -42.22
CA LEU A 140 -28.50 -16.82 -41.66
C LEU A 140 -28.47 -16.85 -40.12
N ALA A 141 -29.52 -17.37 -39.47
CA ALA A 141 -29.56 -17.51 -38.02
C ALA A 141 -28.53 -18.54 -37.51
N ILE A 142 -28.30 -19.62 -38.26
CA ILE A 142 -27.24 -20.60 -37.97
C ILE A 142 -25.86 -19.97 -38.11
N LEU A 143 -25.60 -19.23 -39.19
CA LEU A 143 -24.34 -18.50 -39.38
C LEU A 143 -24.10 -17.47 -38.27
N ILE A 144 -25.13 -16.69 -37.89
CA ILE A 144 -25.04 -15.73 -36.78
C ILE A 144 -24.75 -16.46 -35.46
N SER A 145 -25.43 -17.57 -35.17
CA SER A 145 -25.15 -18.36 -33.95
C SER A 145 -23.72 -18.89 -33.93
N ILE A 146 -23.21 -19.43 -35.05
CA ILE A 146 -21.82 -19.90 -35.16
C ILE A 146 -20.84 -18.76 -34.93
N VAL A 147 -21.10 -17.58 -35.52
CA VAL A 147 -20.28 -16.38 -35.33
C VAL A 147 -20.31 -15.93 -33.87
N LEU A 148 -21.47 -15.89 -33.22
CA LEU A 148 -21.58 -15.53 -31.80
C LEU A 148 -20.84 -16.52 -30.90
N VAL A 149 -20.94 -17.83 -31.17
CA VAL A 149 -20.18 -18.85 -30.44
C VAL A 149 -18.68 -18.70 -30.67
N ALA A 150 -18.23 -18.49 -31.90
CA ALA A 150 -16.82 -18.26 -32.21
C ALA A 150 -16.28 -16.97 -31.57
N LEU A 151 -17.04 -15.87 -31.61
CA LEU A 151 -16.68 -14.60 -30.98
C LEU A 151 -16.63 -14.73 -29.45
N SER A 152 -17.61 -15.40 -28.83
CA SER A 152 -17.59 -15.63 -27.39
C SER A 152 -16.41 -16.52 -26.97
N ALA A 153 -16.10 -17.57 -27.73
CA ALA A 153 -14.93 -18.41 -27.49
C ALA A 153 -13.61 -17.61 -27.65
N TYR A 154 -13.52 -16.75 -28.66
CA TYR A 154 -12.38 -15.88 -28.88
C TYR A 154 -12.18 -14.88 -27.73
N VAL A 155 -13.24 -14.18 -27.33
CA VAL A 155 -13.22 -13.25 -26.19
C VAL A 155 -12.86 -13.98 -24.89
N PHE A 156 -13.39 -15.19 -24.68
CA PHE A 156 -13.07 -16.01 -23.52
C PHE A 156 -11.60 -16.46 -23.52
N GLY A 157 -11.06 -16.83 -24.68
CA GLY A 157 -9.65 -17.15 -24.88
C GLY A 157 -8.74 -15.96 -24.57
N LEU A 158 -9.08 -14.76 -25.05
CA LEU A 158 -8.35 -13.52 -24.75
C LEU A 158 -8.39 -13.17 -23.26
N LYS A 159 -9.55 -13.29 -22.61
CA LYS A 159 -9.67 -13.09 -21.15
C LYS A 159 -8.80 -14.09 -20.37
N ARG A 160 -8.81 -15.36 -20.77
CA ARG A 160 -8.00 -16.40 -20.12
C ARG A 160 -6.50 -16.13 -20.28
N LYS A 161 -6.06 -15.75 -21.48
CA LYS A 161 -4.66 -15.39 -21.75
C LYS A 161 -4.21 -14.18 -20.94
N ARG A 162 -5.01 -13.11 -20.93
CA ARG A 162 -4.73 -11.91 -20.13
C ARG A 162 -4.65 -12.21 -18.63
N GLY A 163 -5.51 -13.09 -18.12
CA GLY A 163 -5.43 -13.55 -16.74
C GLY A 163 -4.13 -14.31 -16.45
N ALA A 164 -3.68 -15.18 -17.35
CA ALA A 164 -2.41 -15.88 -17.20
C ALA A 164 -1.20 -14.92 -17.24
N ASP A 165 -1.24 -13.90 -18.11
CA ASP A 165 -0.20 -12.86 -18.19
C ASP A 165 -0.15 -12.03 -16.90
N ILE A 166 -1.31 -11.64 -16.33
CA ILE A 166 -1.36 -10.92 -15.05
C ILE A 166 -0.82 -11.79 -13.90
N LEU A 167 -1.22 -13.06 -13.80
CA LEU A 167 -0.80 -13.93 -12.70
C LEU A 167 0.69 -14.30 -12.76
N SER A 168 1.30 -14.24 -13.95
CA SER A 168 2.74 -14.44 -14.14
C SER A 168 3.56 -13.14 -14.00
N ALA A 169 2.91 -11.97 -13.99
CA ALA A 169 3.59 -10.70 -13.77
C ALA A 169 4.26 -10.65 -12.39
N PRO A 170 5.40 -9.95 -12.25
CA PRO A 170 6.06 -9.76 -10.97
C PRO A 170 5.13 -9.13 -9.93
N LEU A 171 5.30 -9.49 -8.66
CA LEU A 171 4.50 -8.90 -7.58
C LEU A 171 4.66 -7.37 -7.51
N GLN A 172 5.80 -6.84 -7.96
CA GLN A 172 6.04 -5.40 -8.10
C GLN A 172 4.96 -4.68 -8.93
N THR A 173 4.32 -5.36 -9.89
CA THR A 173 3.22 -4.80 -10.68
C THR A 173 2.02 -4.37 -9.82
N VAL A 174 1.80 -5.01 -8.65
CA VAL A 174 0.77 -4.58 -7.68
C VAL A 174 1.18 -3.29 -6.98
N LEU A 175 2.46 -3.16 -6.61
CA LEU A 175 2.98 -1.96 -5.95
C LEU A 175 3.01 -0.75 -6.87
N ASP A 176 3.25 -0.97 -8.16
CA ASP A 176 3.31 0.09 -9.18
C ASP A 176 1.92 0.54 -9.64
N ASN A 177 0.88 -0.26 -9.40
CA ASN A 177 -0.51 0.08 -9.73
C ASN A 177 -1.22 0.68 -8.51
N LEU A 178 -1.14 2.01 -8.37
CA LEU A 178 -1.66 2.74 -7.20
C LEU A 178 -3.14 2.49 -6.93
N ASP A 179 -3.99 2.44 -7.96
CA ASP A 179 -5.43 2.21 -7.82
C ASP A 179 -5.73 0.84 -7.19
N VAL A 180 -5.09 -0.22 -7.70
CA VAL A 180 -5.26 -1.58 -7.16
C VAL A 180 -4.63 -1.68 -5.77
N LEU A 181 -3.47 -1.07 -5.55
CA LEU A 181 -2.82 -1.07 -4.24
C LEU A 181 -3.71 -0.42 -3.19
N GLU A 182 -4.25 0.77 -3.46
CA GLU A 182 -5.13 1.50 -2.54
C GLU A 182 -6.40 0.70 -2.23
N GLU A 183 -7.02 0.08 -3.23
CA GLU A 183 -8.18 -0.77 -3.01
C GLU A 183 -7.84 -1.98 -2.12
N LEU A 184 -6.70 -2.64 -2.36
CA LEU A 184 -6.24 -3.73 -1.50
C LEU A 184 -5.95 -3.25 -0.08
N VAL A 185 -5.39 -2.06 0.09
CA VAL A 185 -5.15 -1.42 1.39
C VAL A 185 -6.47 -1.25 2.14
N ILE A 186 -7.48 -0.66 1.51
CA ILE A 186 -8.82 -0.47 2.09
C ILE A 186 -9.43 -1.82 2.51
N LEU A 187 -9.20 -2.87 1.72
CA LEU A 187 -9.74 -4.19 1.98
C LEU A 187 -9.00 -4.93 3.10
N LEU A 188 -7.66 -4.90 3.13
CA LEU A 188 -6.84 -5.81 3.92
C LEU A 188 -6.25 -5.19 5.19
N ASP A 189 -6.01 -3.88 5.23
CA ASP A 189 -5.39 -3.23 6.39
C ASP A 189 -6.30 -3.10 7.61
N PRO A 190 -7.61 -2.82 7.48
CA PRO A 190 -8.49 -2.77 8.63
C PRO A 190 -8.45 -4.07 9.43
N GLU A 191 -8.29 -3.95 10.74
CA GLU A 191 -8.38 -5.11 11.62
C GLU A 191 -9.83 -5.50 11.83
N SER A 192 -10.13 -6.79 11.62
CA SER A 192 -11.41 -7.39 11.91
C SER A 192 -11.18 -8.73 12.57
N HIS A 193 -12.03 -9.08 13.54
CA HIS A 193 -12.06 -10.42 14.12
C HIS A 193 -12.77 -11.44 13.21
N VAL A 194 -13.54 -10.97 12.24
CA VAL A 194 -14.36 -11.81 11.35
C VAL A 194 -13.62 -12.13 10.05
N ARG A 195 -12.76 -11.21 9.58
CA ARG A 195 -12.05 -11.36 8.30
C ARG A 195 -10.54 -11.27 8.49
N LYS A 196 -9.81 -12.12 7.77
CA LYS A 196 -8.35 -12.13 7.80
C LYS A 196 -7.80 -10.84 7.15
N SER A 197 -6.99 -10.11 7.91
CA SER A 197 -6.32 -8.86 7.50
C SER A 197 -4.87 -9.09 7.07
N THR A 198 -4.16 -8.01 6.71
CA THR A 198 -2.74 -8.01 6.35
C THR A 198 -1.85 -8.77 7.33
N LYS A 199 -2.13 -8.78 8.64
CA LYS A 199 -1.32 -9.54 9.62
C LYS A 199 -1.28 -11.05 9.32
N HIS A 200 -2.39 -11.59 8.82
CA HIS A 200 -2.46 -13.01 8.45
C HIS A 200 -1.69 -13.26 7.14
N LEU A 201 -1.77 -12.33 6.18
CA LEU A 201 -0.99 -12.40 4.95
C LEU A 201 0.51 -12.36 5.26
N ALA A 202 0.93 -11.45 6.12
CA ALA A 202 2.31 -11.34 6.58
C ALA A 202 2.80 -12.62 7.27
N SER A 203 1.95 -13.24 8.10
CA SER A 203 2.26 -14.55 8.70
C SER A 203 2.43 -15.64 7.64
N HIS A 204 1.59 -15.68 6.60
CA HIS A 204 1.73 -16.62 5.48
C HIS A 204 3.01 -16.37 4.66
N CYS A 205 3.50 -15.14 4.62
CA CYS A 205 4.78 -14.78 4.02
C CYS A 205 5.99 -15.01 4.95
N ALA A 206 5.76 -15.64 6.12
CA ALA A 206 6.76 -15.93 7.15
C ALA A 206 7.50 -14.68 7.67
N PHE A 207 6.77 -13.58 7.88
CA PHE A 207 7.28 -12.46 8.69
C PHE A 207 7.15 -12.78 10.19
N PRO A 208 8.14 -12.41 11.02
CA PRO A 208 8.06 -12.61 12.47
C PRO A 208 6.90 -11.81 13.09
N SER A 209 6.25 -12.37 14.11
CA SER A 209 5.13 -11.70 14.81
C SER A 209 5.51 -10.31 15.34
N THR A 210 6.75 -10.15 15.82
CA THR A 210 7.27 -8.85 16.30
C THR A 210 7.34 -7.80 15.18
N TRP A 211 7.74 -8.21 13.97
CA TRP A 211 7.77 -7.32 12.81
C TRP A 211 6.36 -6.93 12.40
N ILE A 212 5.42 -7.88 12.39
CA ILE A 212 4.00 -7.66 12.05
C ILE A 212 3.36 -6.65 13.03
N THR A 213 3.57 -6.82 14.34
CA THR A 213 3.08 -5.88 15.35
C THR A 213 3.63 -4.47 15.12
N TYR A 214 4.92 -4.35 14.82
CA TYR A 214 5.53 -3.06 14.51
C TYR A 214 4.99 -2.42 13.22
N THR A 215 4.73 -3.22 12.18
CA THR A 215 4.11 -2.69 10.94
C THR A 215 2.74 -2.08 11.23
N TYR A 216 1.94 -2.75 12.05
CA TYR A 216 0.61 -2.28 12.44
C TYR A 216 0.63 -1.09 13.40
N SER A 217 1.67 -0.93 14.23
CA SER A 217 1.81 0.27 15.06
C SER A 217 2.11 1.53 14.24
N MET A 218 2.53 1.38 12.98
CA MET A 218 2.78 2.51 12.07
C MET A 218 1.62 2.79 11.10
N LYS A 219 0.48 2.08 11.24
CA LYS A 219 -0.61 2.09 10.25
C LYS A 219 -1.17 3.47 9.93
N ASP A 220 -1.10 4.41 10.88
CA ASP A 220 -1.61 5.78 10.71
C ASP A 220 -0.74 6.62 9.77
N SER A 221 0.49 6.17 9.48
CA SER A 221 1.43 6.86 8.59
C SER A 221 1.87 6.01 7.39
N LYS A 222 1.82 4.67 7.51
CA LYS A 222 2.27 3.73 6.49
C LYS A 222 1.34 2.52 6.47
N SER A 223 0.80 2.20 5.30
CA SER A 223 -0.01 0.99 5.11
C SER A 223 0.78 -0.27 5.49
N PRO A 224 0.26 -1.11 6.42
CA PRO A 224 0.82 -2.42 6.69
C PRO A 224 0.89 -3.31 5.45
N LEU A 225 -0.13 -3.30 4.58
CA LEU A 225 -0.14 -4.13 3.37
C LEU A 225 1.00 -3.74 2.44
N LYS A 226 1.17 -2.44 2.20
CA LYS A 226 2.24 -1.94 1.35
C LYS A 226 3.61 -2.40 1.86
N ALA A 227 3.86 -2.25 3.17
CA ALA A 227 5.12 -2.68 3.79
C ALA A 227 5.35 -4.19 3.68
N VAL A 228 4.30 -5.00 3.81
CA VAL A 228 4.38 -6.46 3.60
C VAL A 228 4.73 -6.78 2.15
N LEU A 229 4.04 -6.17 1.18
CA LEU A 229 4.29 -6.42 -0.23
C LEU A 229 5.70 -5.99 -0.65
N GLU A 230 6.17 -4.82 -0.20
CA GLU A 230 7.56 -4.36 -0.38
C GLU A 230 8.56 -5.33 0.26
N GLY A 231 8.29 -5.80 1.47
CA GLY A 231 9.15 -6.79 2.14
C GLY A 231 9.20 -8.12 1.39
N VAL A 232 8.08 -8.56 0.81
CA VAL A 232 8.01 -9.80 0.02
C VAL A 232 8.78 -9.66 -1.28
N THR A 233 8.66 -8.55 -2.01
CA THR A 233 9.41 -8.34 -3.26
C THR A 233 10.90 -8.28 -3.01
N CYS A 234 11.34 -7.74 -1.86
CA CYS A 234 12.74 -7.80 -1.45
C CYS A 234 13.21 -9.22 -1.09
N LYS A 235 12.40 -9.99 -0.36
CA LYS A 235 12.77 -11.34 0.11
C LYS A 235 12.69 -12.39 -0.99
N ASN A 236 11.73 -12.25 -1.91
CA ASN A 236 11.45 -13.19 -2.98
C ASN A 236 11.21 -12.43 -4.31
N PRO A 237 12.27 -12.07 -5.05
CA PRO A 237 12.14 -11.29 -6.28
C PRO A 237 11.35 -12.03 -7.38
N ASP A 238 11.33 -13.36 -7.35
CA ASP A 238 10.60 -14.19 -8.33
C ASP A 238 9.11 -14.34 -8.03
N TRP A 239 8.62 -13.75 -6.93
CA TRP A 239 7.20 -13.84 -6.61
C TRP A 239 6.36 -13.03 -7.59
N THR A 240 5.27 -13.67 -8.02
CA THR A 240 4.33 -13.12 -8.99
C THR A 240 3.00 -12.74 -8.35
N VAL A 241 2.16 -12.01 -9.08
CA VAL A 241 0.78 -11.72 -8.67
C VAL A 241 -0.01 -13.01 -8.37
N GLY A 242 0.28 -14.10 -9.10
CA GLY A 242 -0.33 -15.41 -8.86
C GLY A 242 0.00 -16.00 -7.48
N HIS A 243 1.21 -15.77 -6.97
CA HIS A 243 1.58 -16.20 -5.62
C HIS A 243 0.77 -15.44 -4.57
N LEU A 244 0.63 -14.11 -4.72
CA LEU A 244 -0.22 -13.31 -3.83
C LEU A 244 -1.69 -13.75 -3.92
N ALA A 245 -2.23 -13.96 -5.13
CA ALA A 245 -3.60 -14.40 -5.33
C ALA A 245 -3.87 -15.76 -4.64
N LYS A 246 -2.89 -16.67 -4.66
CA LYS A 246 -2.97 -17.96 -3.96
C LYS A 246 -3.04 -17.77 -2.44
N LEU A 247 -2.24 -16.88 -1.86
CA LEU A 247 -2.29 -16.58 -0.42
C LEU A 247 -3.62 -15.93 -0.03
N LEU A 248 -4.09 -14.94 -0.80
CA LEU A 248 -5.40 -14.32 -0.58
C LEU A 248 -6.54 -15.34 -0.68
N LYS A 249 -6.41 -16.33 -1.57
CA LYS A 249 -7.39 -17.42 -1.68
C LYS A 249 -7.38 -18.33 -0.45
N GLN A 250 -6.20 -18.69 0.06
CA GLN A 250 -6.07 -19.44 1.33
C GLN A 250 -6.62 -18.67 2.53
N MET A 251 -6.59 -17.34 2.46
CA MET A 251 -7.18 -16.45 3.45
C MET A 251 -8.67 -16.16 3.20
N GLU A 252 -9.27 -16.76 2.16
CA GLU A 252 -10.67 -16.56 1.76
C GLU A 252 -11.03 -15.10 1.45
N ARG A 253 -10.04 -14.28 1.08
CA ARG A 253 -10.20 -12.87 0.69
C ARG A 253 -10.54 -12.75 -0.79
N ASN A 254 -11.70 -13.28 -1.18
CA ASN A 254 -12.18 -13.24 -2.57
C ASN A 254 -12.42 -11.81 -3.08
N ASP A 255 -12.76 -10.89 -2.18
CA ASP A 255 -12.86 -9.44 -2.43
C ASP A 255 -11.51 -8.85 -2.89
N ALA A 256 -10.42 -9.17 -2.19
CA ALA A 256 -9.08 -8.74 -2.57
C ALA A 256 -8.61 -9.38 -3.89
N ILE A 257 -8.98 -10.64 -4.16
CA ILE A 257 -8.70 -11.29 -5.45
C ILE A 257 -9.42 -10.56 -6.60
N ALA A 258 -10.64 -10.09 -6.37
CA ALA A 258 -11.38 -9.31 -7.36
C ALA A 258 -10.68 -7.96 -7.67
N ALA A 259 -10.08 -7.32 -6.65
CA ALA A 259 -9.26 -6.12 -6.86
C ALA A 259 -8.03 -6.40 -7.73
N LEU A 260 -7.32 -7.52 -7.51
CA LEU A 260 -6.18 -7.92 -8.35
C LEU A 260 -6.55 -8.11 -9.84
N ALA A 261 -7.79 -8.52 -10.13
CA ALA A 261 -8.24 -8.71 -11.51
C ALA A 261 -8.35 -7.39 -12.30
N LYS A 262 -8.28 -6.22 -11.63
CA LYS A 262 -8.30 -4.89 -12.26
C LYS A 262 -6.93 -4.47 -12.79
N LEU A 263 -5.86 -5.22 -12.48
CA LEU A 263 -4.53 -4.95 -13.01
C LEU A 263 -4.54 -4.93 -14.54
N LYS A 264 -4.03 -3.85 -15.11
CA LYS A 264 -3.78 -3.74 -16.54
C LYS A 264 -2.32 -4.12 -16.77
N THR A 265 -2.07 -5.15 -17.58
CA THR A 265 -0.73 -5.36 -18.13
C THR A 265 -0.46 -4.21 -19.09
N ASN A 266 0.40 -3.26 -18.68
CA ASN A 266 1.00 -2.31 -19.61
C ASN A 266 1.95 -3.11 -20.48
N LYS A 267 1.41 -3.71 -21.54
CA LYS A 267 2.22 -4.31 -22.57
C LYS A 267 2.86 -3.15 -23.31
N THR A 268 4.12 -2.87 -22.99
CA THR A 268 4.97 -2.02 -23.81
C THR A 268 5.03 -2.69 -25.17
N GLU A 269 4.24 -2.18 -26.12
CA GLU A 269 4.46 -2.45 -27.53
C GLU A 269 5.81 -1.80 -27.86
N VAL A 270 6.82 -2.65 -28.03
CA VAL A 270 8.11 -2.29 -28.64
C VAL A 270 7.95 -2.45 -30.14
#